data_AF-A0A662JVJ6-F1
#
_entry.id   AF-A0A662JVJ6-F1
#
_cell.length_a   1.000
_cell.length_b   1.000
_cell.length_c   1.000
_cell.angle_alpha   90.00
_cell.angle_beta   90.00
_cell.angle_gamma   90.00
#
_symmetry.space_group_name_H-M   'P 1'
#
loop_
_entity.id
_entity.type
_entity.pdbx_description
1 polymer ?
#
loop_
_entity_poly.entity_id
_entity_poly.type
_entity_poly.pdbx_seq_one_letter_code
_entity_poly.pdbx_strand_id
1 'polypeptide(L)'
;FISGIVGILLLIGWKSEEKIITEIGTIKYIQLEGGFYGIVTEKEEKYLPINLKEEFKEDGLRIWFKARPKKVATIQMWGKPIEILEIQKIREKKVKNFSQIKVAVLYERIGDGKLINRSVEDEIKIFKETNTDFIFRAFWRWTPCPEKCDDLSNVNMKEKCKFCGYSYSHLEKTISKIKKEIPGIIICGAIPVQIIQRKGVWNPQTKEIIRYPETWDLALDPSKWKIDMSKEELQCRFAKTHFWVPQDLDCRDYNPDTASAYFPDITNKKFQELLLSWAEKQIEAGVDAVWIDMLFKQVIMLYRITRDFNHPAVKESYESVCKIVKKIREYGEKKGKDILVGSWPTAIYFPYSPPGLDFVTLSPSRREVKERKLDGKKWDKRLKLIRKKFGNIPIFAFIDWAGSTKTPLGEFSQVLTKEEQKEFLRKSDDFFSRRNVIFVFPVHGGFMGHDAKILSFGKLKIYDSQAPEFNTYKTIKNLAESKYRSKDE
;
A
#
# COMPACT_ATOMS: atom_id res chain seq x y z
N PHE A 1 -20.81 6.29 -89.25
CA PHE A 1 -20.33 7.64 -88.88
C PHE A 1 -20.31 7.69 -87.35
N ILE A 2 -19.16 7.63 -86.65
CA ILE A 2 -18.03 8.61 -86.63
C ILE A 2 -18.57 9.99 -86.20
N SER A 3 -18.17 10.67 -85.11
CA SER A 3 -17.18 10.47 -84.00
C SER A 3 -17.66 11.32 -82.78
N GLY A 4 -17.06 11.37 -81.57
CA GLY A 4 -15.79 10.89 -80.96
C GLY A 4 -15.65 11.43 -79.51
N ILE A 5 -14.41 11.58 -78.98
CA ILE A 5 -14.06 12.25 -77.68
C ILE A 5 -14.59 11.53 -76.42
N VAL A 6 -13.84 10.65 -75.72
CA VAL A 6 -12.68 10.90 -74.81
C VAL A 6 -13.02 11.86 -73.65
N GLY A 7 -12.85 11.56 -72.36
CA GLY A 7 -12.30 10.38 -71.68
C GLY A 7 -11.64 10.79 -70.35
N ILE A 8 -12.30 10.56 -69.21
CA ILE A 8 -11.70 10.72 -67.87
C ILE A 8 -12.10 9.51 -67.02
N LEU A 9 -11.15 8.62 -66.76
CA LEU A 9 -11.28 7.51 -65.83
C LEU A 9 -10.21 7.69 -64.75
N LEU A 10 -10.63 8.18 -63.58
CA LEU A 10 -9.74 8.45 -62.46
C LEU A 10 -9.18 7.14 -61.88
N LEU A 11 -7.87 6.94 -62.08
CA LEU A 11 -7.09 5.90 -61.40
C LEU A 11 -6.98 6.25 -59.91
N ILE A 12 -7.88 5.73 -59.09
CA ILE A 12 -7.77 5.78 -57.63
C ILE A 12 -6.70 4.77 -57.20
N GLY A 13 -5.47 5.26 -57.01
CA GLY A 13 -4.37 4.48 -56.47
C GLY A 13 -4.59 4.16 -54.99
N TRP A 14 -4.80 2.87 -54.68
CA TRP A 14 -4.98 2.38 -53.31
C TRP A 14 -3.63 2.42 -52.56
N LYS A 15 -3.40 3.45 -51.74
CA LYS A 15 -2.28 3.45 -50.77
C LYS A 15 -2.62 2.53 -49.60
N SER A 16 -1.86 1.44 -49.43
CA SER A 16 -1.95 0.58 -48.24
C SER A 16 -1.38 1.29 -47.02
N GLU A 17 -2.13 1.33 -45.91
CA GLU A 17 -1.60 1.81 -44.63
C GLU A 17 -0.47 0.88 -44.12
N GLU A 18 0.65 1.47 -43.71
CA GLU A 18 1.77 0.70 -43.15
C GLU A 18 1.41 0.18 -41.75
N LYS A 19 1.28 -1.14 -41.63
CA LYS A 19 0.93 -1.81 -40.37
C LYS A 19 2.02 -1.59 -39.31
N ILE A 20 1.67 -0.83 -38.27
CA ILE A 20 2.50 -0.64 -37.07
C ILE A 20 2.48 -1.93 -36.23
N ILE A 21 3.66 -2.38 -35.81
CA ILE A 21 3.87 -3.48 -34.88
C ILE A 21 3.91 -2.90 -33.46
N THR A 22 3.21 -3.52 -32.51
CA THR A 22 3.28 -3.18 -31.08
C THR A 22 3.28 -4.48 -30.29
N GLU A 23 4.45 -4.96 -29.87
CA GLU A 23 4.59 -6.26 -29.20
C GLU A 23 5.61 -6.24 -28.06
N ILE A 24 5.66 -7.36 -27.33
CA ILE A 24 6.68 -7.67 -26.33
C ILE A 24 7.70 -8.59 -26.98
N GLY A 25 8.98 -8.33 -26.73
CA GLY A 25 10.07 -9.20 -27.18
C GLY A 25 11.27 -9.17 -26.27
N THR A 26 12.24 -10.02 -26.59
CA THR A 26 13.51 -10.14 -25.89
C THR A 26 14.62 -9.79 -26.87
N ILE A 27 15.50 -8.89 -26.47
CA ILE A 27 16.74 -8.59 -27.18
C ILE A 27 17.62 -9.83 -27.15
N LYS A 28 18.08 -10.26 -28.33
CA LYS A 28 18.99 -11.39 -28.48
C LYS A 28 20.20 -11.05 -29.32
N TYR A 29 21.38 -11.37 -28.80
CA TYR A 29 22.63 -11.33 -29.55
C TYR A 29 22.69 -12.57 -30.44
N ILE A 30 22.82 -12.35 -31.75
CA ILE A 30 22.82 -13.39 -32.78
C ILE A 30 24.26 -13.50 -33.31
N GLN A 31 24.89 -14.65 -33.12
CA GLN A 31 26.23 -14.96 -33.64
C GLN A 31 26.18 -15.36 -35.13
N LEU A 32 25.73 -14.45 -35.97
CA LEU A 32 25.78 -14.55 -37.42
C LEU A 32 26.41 -13.27 -37.98
N GLU A 33 27.19 -13.39 -39.06
CA GLU A 33 27.70 -12.25 -39.86
C GLU A 33 28.39 -11.13 -39.04
N GLY A 34 29.32 -11.51 -38.15
CA GLY A 34 30.04 -10.56 -37.30
C GLY A 34 29.31 -10.17 -36.00
N GLY A 35 28.05 -10.59 -35.84
CA GLY A 35 27.29 -10.46 -34.61
C GLY A 35 26.43 -9.19 -34.53
N PHE A 36 25.15 -9.36 -34.18
CA PHE A 36 24.19 -8.26 -34.07
C PHE A 36 23.11 -8.53 -33.01
N TYR A 37 22.35 -7.50 -32.66
CA TYR A 37 21.21 -7.61 -31.75
C TYR A 37 19.89 -7.61 -32.52
N GLY A 38 19.12 -8.69 -32.36
CA GLY A 38 17.75 -8.83 -32.86
C GLY A 38 16.71 -8.77 -31.75
N ILE A 39 15.43 -8.68 -32.10
CA ILE A 39 14.30 -8.83 -31.19
C ILE A 39 13.57 -10.13 -31.54
N VAL A 40 13.33 -10.99 -30.55
CA VAL A 40 12.50 -12.20 -30.69
C VAL A 40 11.25 -12.03 -29.83
N THR A 41 10.05 -12.14 -30.41
CA THR A 41 8.79 -11.99 -29.66
C THR A 41 8.35 -13.30 -29.00
N GLU A 42 7.36 -13.24 -28.12
CA GLU A 42 6.80 -14.42 -27.44
C GLU A 42 6.14 -15.44 -28.40
N LYS A 43 5.89 -15.03 -29.66
CA LYS A 43 5.40 -15.89 -30.76
C LYS A 43 6.53 -16.40 -31.65
N GLU A 44 7.78 -16.29 -31.20
CA GLU A 44 9.02 -16.59 -31.93
C GLU A 44 9.23 -15.76 -33.22
N GLU A 45 8.48 -14.67 -33.43
CA GLU A 45 8.73 -13.78 -34.55
C GLU A 45 10.07 -13.04 -34.36
N LYS A 46 10.88 -13.04 -35.42
CA LYS A 46 12.23 -12.46 -35.44
C LYS A 46 12.19 -11.11 -36.15
N TYR A 47 12.68 -10.08 -35.49
CA TYR A 47 12.72 -8.70 -35.97
C TYR A 47 14.13 -8.13 -35.88
N LEU A 48 14.60 -7.51 -36.96
CA LEU A 48 15.93 -6.91 -37.08
C LEU A 48 15.84 -5.38 -36.94
N PRO A 49 16.16 -4.80 -35.77
CA PRO A 49 16.02 -3.37 -35.54
C PRO A 49 17.17 -2.57 -36.15
N ILE A 50 16.88 -1.73 -37.15
CA ILE A 50 17.91 -0.94 -37.85
C ILE A 50 18.41 0.28 -37.06
N ASN A 51 17.74 0.63 -35.96
CA ASN A 51 18.01 1.81 -35.12
C ASN A 51 18.00 1.51 -33.62
N LEU A 52 18.37 0.29 -33.21
CA LEU A 52 18.47 -0.09 -31.80
C LEU A 52 19.58 0.72 -31.07
N LYS A 53 19.17 1.53 -30.09
CA LYS A 53 20.09 2.31 -29.25
C LYS A 53 20.95 1.42 -28.35
N GLU A 54 22.17 1.88 -28.07
CA GLU A 54 23.16 1.17 -27.24
C GLU A 54 22.62 0.75 -25.86
N GLU A 55 21.80 1.60 -25.23
CA GLU A 55 21.20 1.36 -23.91
C GLU A 55 20.28 0.11 -23.84
N PHE A 56 19.91 -0.47 -25.00
CA PHE A 56 19.13 -1.70 -25.13
C PHE A 56 19.91 -2.88 -25.73
N LYS A 57 21.21 -2.76 -26.04
CA LYS A 57 22.05 -3.84 -26.57
C LYS A 57 22.56 -4.76 -25.46
N GLU A 58 21.63 -5.50 -24.86
CA GLU A 58 21.85 -6.37 -23.69
C GLU A 58 21.15 -7.72 -23.96
N ASP A 59 21.91 -8.82 -24.09
CA ASP A 59 21.30 -10.13 -24.38
C ASP A 59 20.35 -10.56 -23.25
N GLY A 60 19.15 -11.00 -23.61
CA GLY A 60 18.10 -11.38 -22.67
C GLY A 60 17.28 -10.20 -22.14
N LEU A 61 17.58 -8.95 -22.53
CA LEU A 61 16.79 -7.80 -22.11
C LEU A 61 15.37 -7.85 -22.70
N ARG A 62 14.37 -8.00 -21.82
CA ARG A 62 12.95 -7.98 -22.21
C ARG A 62 12.46 -6.55 -22.40
N ILE A 63 11.70 -6.33 -23.47
CA ILE A 63 11.26 -5.01 -23.93
C ILE A 63 9.81 -5.03 -24.40
N TRP A 64 9.15 -3.88 -24.29
CA TRP A 64 7.98 -3.54 -25.10
C TRP A 64 8.47 -2.61 -26.21
N PHE A 65 8.00 -2.81 -27.43
CA PHE A 65 8.39 -1.97 -28.56
C PHE A 65 7.23 -1.71 -29.50
N LYS A 66 7.28 -0.51 -30.10
CA LYS A 66 6.43 -0.07 -31.21
C LYS A 66 7.32 0.20 -32.41
N ALA A 67 7.03 -0.42 -33.54
CA ALA A 67 7.91 -0.42 -34.70
C ALA A 67 7.14 -0.39 -36.03
N ARG A 68 7.82 0.06 -37.08
CA ARG A 68 7.36 0.04 -38.47
C ARG A 68 8.23 -0.93 -39.29
N PRO A 69 7.64 -1.86 -40.08
CA PRO A 69 8.39 -2.66 -41.06
C PRO A 69 9.16 -1.80 -42.06
N LYS A 70 10.36 -2.23 -42.45
CA LYS A 70 11.16 -1.57 -43.51
C LYS A 70 11.51 -2.58 -44.60
N LYS A 71 11.30 -2.19 -45.85
CA LYS A 71 11.80 -2.91 -47.03
C LYS A 71 13.20 -2.42 -47.36
N VAL A 72 14.19 -2.91 -46.62
CA VAL A 72 15.61 -2.63 -46.83
C VAL A 72 16.35 -3.95 -47.04
N ALA A 73 17.33 -3.95 -47.94
CA ALA A 73 18.27 -5.06 -48.04
C ALA A 73 19.22 -4.99 -46.84
N THR A 74 19.28 -6.07 -46.06
CA THR A 74 20.21 -6.24 -44.95
C THR A 74 21.19 -7.34 -45.31
N ILE A 75 22.45 -7.23 -44.88
CA ILE A 75 23.38 -8.36 -44.99
C ILE A 75 22.85 -9.52 -44.15
N GLN A 76 22.37 -9.19 -42.94
CA GLN A 76 21.83 -10.15 -41.97
C GLN A 76 20.65 -10.91 -42.57
N MET A 77 20.86 -12.19 -42.87
CA MET A 77 19.81 -13.12 -43.34
C MET A 77 18.89 -13.59 -42.20
N TRP A 78 18.47 -12.67 -41.32
CA TRP A 78 17.76 -12.99 -40.09
C TRP A 78 16.72 -11.92 -39.73
N GLY A 79 15.48 -12.36 -39.51
CA GLY A 79 14.39 -11.51 -39.05
C GLY A 79 13.84 -10.53 -40.09
N LYS A 80 12.72 -9.89 -39.75
CA LYS A 80 12.08 -8.84 -40.58
C LYS A 80 12.70 -7.48 -40.20
N PRO A 81 13.27 -6.70 -41.13
CA PRO A 81 13.81 -5.38 -40.79
C PRO A 81 12.72 -4.42 -40.29
N ILE A 82 13.00 -3.74 -39.17
CA ILE A 82 12.08 -2.78 -38.54
C ILE A 82 12.81 -1.51 -38.10
N GLU A 83 12.09 -0.39 -38.17
CA GLU A 83 12.41 0.87 -37.51
C GLU A 83 11.64 0.94 -36.19
N ILE A 84 12.37 0.99 -35.08
CA ILE A 84 11.81 1.22 -33.75
C ILE A 84 11.34 2.67 -33.67
N LEU A 85 10.06 2.86 -33.35
CA LEU A 85 9.43 4.15 -33.08
C LEU A 85 9.44 4.45 -31.57
N GLU A 86 9.23 3.42 -30.75
CA GLU A 86 9.27 3.50 -29.29
C GLU A 86 9.77 2.16 -28.72
N ILE A 87 10.55 2.20 -27.64
CA ILE A 87 11.08 1.02 -26.95
C ILE A 87 11.22 1.32 -25.45
N GLN A 88 10.78 0.38 -24.62
CA GLN A 88 10.81 0.49 -23.16
C GLN A 88 11.30 -0.83 -22.54
N LYS A 89 12.18 -0.77 -21.53
CA LYS A 89 12.66 -1.96 -20.81
C LYS A 89 11.51 -2.53 -19.98
N ILE A 90 11.06 -3.75 -20.30
CA ILE A 90 10.20 -4.53 -19.40
C ILE A 90 11.13 -5.14 -18.36
N ARG A 91 11.21 -4.50 -17.19
CA ARG A 91 11.81 -5.16 -16.03
C ARG A 91 10.99 -6.40 -15.73
N GLU A 92 11.64 -7.56 -15.65
CA GLU A 92 10.99 -8.73 -15.07
C GLU A 92 10.45 -8.38 -13.70
N LYS A 93 9.22 -8.78 -13.41
CA LYS A 93 8.62 -8.60 -12.09
C LYS A 93 9.42 -9.39 -11.05
N LYS A 94 10.38 -8.73 -10.40
CA LYS A 94 10.92 -9.12 -9.08
C LYS A 94 9.90 -8.86 -7.95
N VAL A 95 8.61 -8.98 -8.26
CA VAL A 95 7.59 -9.25 -7.26
C VAL A 95 7.79 -10.71 -6.88
N LYS A 96 8.19 -10.98 -5.63
CA LYS A 96 7.87 -12.28 -5.01
C LYS A 96 6.37 -12.47 -5.24
N ASN A 97 6.00 -13.40 -6.14
CA ASN A 97 4.62 -13.52 -6.58
C ASN A 97 3.77 -13.65 -5.32
N PHE A 98 2.73 -12.82 -5.17
CA PHE A 98 1.97 -12.71 -3.92
C PHE A 98 1.41 -14.06 -3.44
N SER A 99 1.26 -15.03 -4.35
CA SER A 99 0.97 -16.45 -4.08
C SER A 99 2.03 -17.20 -3.25
N GLN A 100 3.21 -16.61 -3.04
CA GLN A 100 4.33 -17.17 -2.27
C GLN A 100 4.32 -16.70 -0.81
N ILE A 101 3.56 -15.65 -0.46
CA ILE A 101 3.44 -15.19 0.92
C ILE A 101 2.63 -16.21 1.70
N LYS A 102 3.28 -16.91 2.63
CA LYS A 102 2.64 -17.84 3.55
C LYS A 102 2.52 -17.28 4.96
N VAL A 103 3.52 -16.50 5.39
CA VAL A 103 3.56 -15.90 6.73
C VAL A 103 3.62 -14.38 6.63
N ALA A 104 2.59 -13.73 7.17
CA ALA A 104 2.61 -12.31 7.45
C ALA A 104 2.61 -12.06 8.96
N VAL A 105 3.40 -11.09 9.40
CA VAL A 105 3.42 -10.64 10.80
C VAL A 105 3.10 -9.16 10.88
N LEU A 106 2.41 -8.76 11.95
CA LEU A 106 2.20 -7.37 12.29
C LEU A 106 3.36 -6.96 13.20
N TYR A 107 4.22 -6.10 12.67
CA TYR A 107 5.29 -5.42 13.39
C TYR A 107 5.16 -3.93 13.06
N GLU A 108 4.44 -3.17 13.88
CA GLU A 108 3.96 -1.82 13.49
C GLU A 108 5.08 -0.79 13.22
N ARG A 109 6.22 -0.96 13.88
CA ARG A 109 7.38 -0.08 13.73
C ARG A 109 8.68 -0.85 13.95
N ILE A 110 9.39 -1.18 12.88
CA ILE A 110 10.74 -1.75 12.96
C ILE A 110 11.73 -0.71 13.51
N GLY A 111 12.65 -1.15 14.35
CA GLY A 111 13.72 -0.33 14.92
C GLY A 111 13.36 0.51 16.15
N ASP A 112 12.16 0.34 16.73
CA ASP A 112 11.76 1.02 17.98
C ASP A 112 11.98 0.20 19.26
N GLY A 113 12.50 -1.03 19.11
CA GLY A 113 12.68 -2.00 20.19
C GLY A 113 13.43 -1.51 21.43
N LYS A 114 14.19 -0.41 21.38
CA LYS A 114 14.78 0.27 22.55
C LYS A 114 13.75 0.57 23.65
N LEU A 115 12.49 0.82 23.30
CA LEU A 115 11.38 1.01 24.25
C LEU A 115 11.20 -0.19 25.22
N ILE A 116 11.61 -1.39 24.78
CA ILE A 116 11.48 -2.69 25.45
C ILE A 116 12.80 -3.46 25.51
N ASN A 117 13.95 -2.77 25.36
CA ASN A 117 15.29 -3.35 25.36
C ASN A 117 15.52 -4.44 24.28
N ARG A 118 14.93 -4.26 23.09
CA ARG A 118 15.09 -5.11 21.90
C ARG A 118 15.95 -4.38 20.86
N SER A 119 16.93 -5.06 20.25
CA SER A 119 17.76 -4.54 19.16
C SER A 119 17.14 -4.82 17.78
N VAL A 120 17.68 -4.23 16.70
CA VAL A 120 17.28 -4.59 15.32
C VAL A 120 17.68 -6.03 14.99
N GLU A 121 18.78 -6.50 15.58
CA GLU A 121 19.27 -7.86 15.47
C GLU A 121 18.30 -8.87 16.12
N ASP A 122 17.66 -8.49 17.24
CA ASP A 122 16.57 -9.27 17.85
C ASP A 122 15.29 -9.27 17.01
N GLU A 123 14.95 -8.14 16.36
CA GLU A 123 13.84 -8.07 15.40
C GLU A 123 14.08 -9.00 14.20
N ILE A 124 15.29 -8.98 13.64
CA ILE A 124 15.71 -9.90 12.58
C ILE A 124 15.62 -11.35 13.04
N LYS A 125 16.03 -11.67 14.29
CA LYS A 125 15.85 -13.00 14.86
C LYS A 125 14.38 -13.40 14.94
N ILE A 126 13.49 -12.51 15.38
CA ILE A 126 12.04 -12.73 15.40
C ILE A 126 11.51 -13.04 13.99
N PHE A 127 11.90 -12.27 12.97
CA PHE A 127 11.45 -12.50 11.59
C PHE A 127 11.98 -13.81 10.99
N LYS A 128 13.24 -14.19 11.29
CA LYS A 128 13.82 -15.49 10.92
C LYS A 128 13.11 -16.65 11.63
N GLU A 129 12.93 -16.58 12.95
CA GLU A 129 12.28 -17.63 13.75
C GLU A 129 10.81 -17.85 13.37
N THR A 130 10.12 -16.83 12.86
CA THR A 130 8.74 -16.91 12.38
C THR A 130 8.64 -17.22 10.88
N ASN A 131 9.75 -17.39 10.14
CA ASN A 131 9.75 -17.55 8.68
C ASN A 131 8.93 -16.44 7.97
N THR A 132 9.06 -15.18 8.42
CA THR A 132 8.25 -14.07 7.90
C THR A 132 8.56 -13.76 6.43
N ASP A 133 7.53 -13.81 5.58
CA ASP A 133 7.58 -13.30 4.21
C ASP A 133 7.26 -11.81 4.13
N PHE A 134 6.32 -11.35 4.96
CA PHE A 134 5.68 -10.04 4.86
C PHE A 134 5.54 -9.37 6.23
N ILE A 135 6.25 -8.26 6.43
CA ILE A 135 6.11 -7.40 7.62
C ILE A 135 5.01 -6.37 7.33
N PHE A 136 3.83 -6.57 7.92
CA PHE A 136 2.71 -5.64 7.79
C PHE A 136 2.87 -4.42 8.71
N ARG A 137 2.47 -3.26 8.20
CA ARG A 137 2.52 -1.92 8.80
C ARG A 137 3.89 -1.33 9.13
N ALA A 138 4.95 -2.13 9.30
CA ALA A 138 6.41 -1.89 9.40
C ALA A 138 6.94 -0.49 9.79
N PHE A 139 6.38 0.57 9.23
CA PHE A 139 6.52 1.93 9.74
C PHE A 139 5.17 2.68 9.70
N TRP A 140 4.47 2.74 10.84
CA TRP A 140 3.25 3.54 10.96
C TRP A 140 3.55 5.03 11.15
N ARG A 141 3.40 5.83 10.08
CA ARG A 141 3.50 7.30 10.09
C ARG A 141 2.22 7.92 10.67
N TRP A 142 1.96 7.71 11.96
CA TRP A 142 0.86 8.41 12.64
C TRP A 142 1.20 9.88 12.87
N THR A 143 2.30 10.13 13.57
CA THR A 143 2.79 11.47 13.93
C THR A 143 3.71 12.06 12.86
N PRO A 144 3.93 13.38 12.83
CA PRO A 144 4.95 14.00 11.98
C PRO A 144 6.30 13.32 12.18
N CYS A 145 6.92 12.90 11.07
CA CYS A 145 8.15 12.12 11.06
C CYS A 145 9.28 12.96 10.44
N PRO A 146 10.42 13.14 11.13
CA PRO A 146 11.56 13.85 10.58
C PRO A 146 12.41 12.95 9.66
N GLU A 147 13.26 13.56 8.84
CA GLU A 147 14.27 12.82 8.07
C GLU A 147 15.34 12.26 9.03
N LYS A 148 15.96 13.15 9.81
CA LYS A 148 16.89 12.85 10.89
C LYS A 148 16.38 13.49 12.18
N CYS A 149 16.64 12.85 13.32
CA CYS A 149 16.24 13.41 14.61
C CYS A 149 16.88 14.77 14.91
N ASP A 150 18.03 15.07 14.33
CA ASP A 150 18.73 16.35 14.51
C ASP A 150 18.04 17.52 13.79
N ASP A 151 17.13 17.26 12.84
CA ASP A 151 16.32 18.29 12.17
C ASP A 151 15.27 18.92 13.11
N LEU A 152 14.96 18.24 14.24
CA LEU A 152 14.06 18.77 15.26
C LEU A 152 14.79 19.86 16.07
N SER A 153 14.19 21.04 16.24
CA SER A 153 14.85 22.15 16.98
C SER A 153 14.93 21.91 18.48
N ASN A 154 13.89 21.32 19.09
CA ASN A 154 13.82 21.09 20.53
C ASN A 154 14.63 19.85 20.96
N VAL A 155 15.54 20.02 21.94
CA VAL A 155 16.45 18.96 22.43
C VAL A 155 15.71 17.72 22.91
N ASN A 156 14.71 17.87 23.77
CA ASN A 156 13.91 16.75 24.29
C ASN A 156 13.19 15.97 23.17
N MET A 157 12.79 16.67 22.09
CA MET A 157 12.24 16.03 20.89
C MET A 157 13.31 15.29 20.07
N LYS A 158 14.53 15.85 19.91
CA LYS A 158 15.67 15.15 19.29
C LYS A 158 15.99 13.85 20.03
N GLU A 159 16.10 13.91 21.36
CA GLU A 159 16.41 12.76 22.22
C GLU A 159 15.32 11.70 22.16
N LYS A 160 14.05 12.10 22.30
CA LYS A 160 12.91 11.19 22.17
C LYS A 160 12.89 10.52 20.79
N CYS A 161 13.20 11.25 19.73
CA CYS A 161 13.30 10.69 18.38
C CYS A 161 14.44 9.64 18.27
N LYS A 162 15.61 9.91 18.84
CA LYS A 162 16.77 8.99 18.87
C LYS A 162 16.52 7.75 19.75
N PHE A 163 15.75 7.91 20.83
CA PHE A 163 15.36 6.81 21.71
C PHE A 163 14.28 5.92 21.08
N CYS A 164 13.23 6.51 20.50
CA CYS A 164 12.12 5.79 19.86
C CYS A 164 12.41 5.29 18.43
N GLY A 165 13.61 5.51 17.87
CA GLY A 165 13.95 5.11 16.51
C GLY A 165 13.09 5.77 15.41
N TYR A 166 12.49 6.94 15.67
CA TYR A 166 11.40 7.48 14.83
C TYR A 166 11.87 8.59 13.87
N SER A 167 12.57 8.19 12.79
CA SER A 167 12.84 9.07 11.64
C SER A 167 12.95 8.24 10.35
N TYR A 168 12.84 8.86 9.18
CA TYR A 168 13.00 8.13 7.91
C TYR A 168 14.42 7.55 7.74
N SER A 169 15.46 8.22 8.23
CA SER A 169 16.83 7.65 8.27
C SER A 169 16.96 6.45 9.22
N HIS A 170 16.19 6.37 10.31
CA HIS A 170 16.12 5.14 11.11
C HIS A 170 15.41 4.01 10.35
N LEU A 171 14.30 4.32 9.67
CA LEU A 171 13.58 3.36 8.83
C LEU A 171 14.49 2.77 7.75
N GLU A 172 15.18 3.61 6.98
CA GLU A 172 16.11 3.21 5.92
C GLU A 172 17.21 2.28 6.44
N LYS A 173 17.88 2.66 7.54
CA LYS A 173 18.93 1.84 8.16
C LYS A 173 18.41 0.47 8.63
N THR A 174 17.20 0.45 9.20
CA THR A 174 16.58 -0.77 9.71
C THR A 174 16.14 -1.69 8.57
N ILE A 175 15.52 -1.14 7.52
CA ILE A 175 15.17 -1.88 6.28
C ILE A 175 16.42 -2.47 5.63
N SER A 176 17.49 -1.69 5.51
CA SER A 176 18.76 -2.15 4.92
C SER A 176 19.36 -3.33 5.68
N LYS A 177 19.40 -3.26 7.02
CA LYS A 177 19.82 -4.39 7.88
C LYS A 177 18.93 -5.62 7.69
N ILE A 178 17.60 -5.46 7.78
CA ILE A 178 16.64 -6.56 7.65
C ILE A 178 16.78 -7.25 6.28
N LYS A 179 16.85 -6.49 5.18
CA LYS A 179 16.94 -7.05 3.83
C LYS A 179 18.30 -7.69 3.52
N LYS A 180 19.38 -7.24 4.16
CA LYS A 180 20.68 -7.91 4.11
C LYS A 180 20.61 -9.31 4.75
N GLU A 181 19.94 -9.40 5.90
CA GLU A 181 19.85 -10.63 6.70
C GLU A 181 18.73 -11.60 6.26
N ILE A 182 17.69 -11.09 5.60
CA ILE A 182 16.53 -11.85 5.10
C ILE A 182 16.21 -11.37 3.66
N PRO A 183 17.00 -11.80 2.66
CA PRO A 183 16.79 -11.38 1.28
C PRO A 183 15.37 -11.69 0.77
N GLY A 184 14.72 -10.69 0.18
CA GLY A 184 13.38 -10.81 -0.39
C GLY A 184 12.23 -10.84 0.63
N ILE A 185 12.46 -10.51 1.90
CA ILE A 185 11.35 -10.16 2.82
C ILE A 185 10.66 -8.88 2.31
N ILE A 186 9.32 -8.91 2.28
CA ILE A 186 8.48 -7.80 1.84
C ILE A 186 8.17 -6.92 3.04
N ILE A 187 8.57 -5.64 2.99
CA ILE A 187 8.36 -4.68 4.07
C ILE A 187 7.25 -3.71 3.67
N CYS A 188 6.14 -3.71 4.42
CA CYS A 188 4.98 -2.87 4.16
C CYS A 188 4.95 -1.66 5.10
N GLY A 189 5.32 -0.49 4.57
CA GLY A 189 5.09 0.80 5.22
C GLY A 189 3.60 1.11 5.39
N ALA A 190 3.26 2.10 6.22
CA ALA A 190 1.87 2.49 6.42
C ALA A 190 1.67 4.00 6.63
N ILE A 191 0.60 4.54 6.03
CA ILE A 191 0.22 5.96 6.09
C ILE A 191 -1.29 6.16 6.34
N PRO A 192 -1.70 7.16 7.14
CA PRO A 192 -3.11 7.48 7.39
C PRO A 192 -3.66 8.53 6.41
N VAL A 193 -4.84 8.28 5.83
CA VAL A 193 -5.66 9.32 5.14
C VAL A 193 -6.71 9.89 6.10
N GLN A 194 -6.44 9.86 7.40
CA GLN A 194 -7.42 10.20 8.43
C GLN A 194 -6.95 11.25 9.44
N ILE A 195 -5.76 11.83 9.31
CA ILE A 195 -5.25 12.78 10.30
C ILE A 195 -4.35 13.87 9.71
N ILE A 196 -4.60 15.10 10.12
CA ILE A 196 -3.69 16.24 10.01
C ILE A 196 -3.46 16.79 11.42
N GLN A 197 -2.23 16.78 11.90
CA GLN A 197 -1.91 17.36 13.22
C GLN A 197 -1.95 18.89 13.16
N ARG A 198 -2.82 19.51 13.96
CA ARG A 198 -2.97 20.97 13.99
C ARG A 198 -1.65 21.71 14.26
N LYS A 199 -0.92 21.27 15.29
CA LYS A 199 0.30 21.95 15.76
C LYS A 199 1.44 21.94 14.73
N GLY A 200 1.38 21.09 13.72
CA GLY A 200 2.42 20.99 12.70
C GLY A 200 2.40 19.63 12.00
N VAL A 201 2.42 19.65 10.68
CA VAL A 201 2.61 18.46 9.83
C VAL A 201 3.71 18.74 8.81
N TRP A 202 4.64 17.78 8.67
CA TRP A 202 5.82 17.94 7.81
C TRP A 202 5.63 17.18 6.49
N ASN A 203 5.85 17.88 5.37
CA ASN A 203 6.13 17.32 4.05
C ASN A 203 7.65 16.99 3.91
N PRO A 204 8.07 15.70 3.99
CA PRO A 204 9.48 15.33 3.92
C PRO A 204 10.17 15.65 2.58
N GLN A 205 9.41 15.83 1.49
CA GLN A 205 9.98 16.14 0.17
C GLN A 205 10.32 17.64 0.06
N THR A 206 9.39 18.54 0.42
CA THR A 206 9.61 20.00 0.33
C THR A 206 10.31 20.60 1.55
N LYS A 207 10.39 19.85 2.66
CA LYS A 207 10.81 20.32 4.00
C LYS A 207 9.87 21.35 4.64
N GLU A 208 8.70 21.60 4.04
CA GLU A 208 7.68 22.49 4.59
C GLU A 208 7.05 21.89 5.87
N ILE A 209 6.90 22.73 6.90
CA ILE A 209 6.12 22.42 8.10
C ILE A 209 4.86 23.28 8.08
N ILE A 210 3.73 22.67 7.77
CA ILE A 210 2.42 23.33 7.72
C ILE A 210 1.86 23.34 9.14
N ARG A 211 1.44 24.50 9.67
CA ARG A 211 0.93 24.67 11.04
C ARG A 211 -0.51 25.18 11.03
N TYR A 212 -1.06 25.55 12.18
CA TYR A 212 -2.32 26.28 12.25
C TYR A 212 -2.03 27.78 12.00
N PRO A 213 -2.81 28.50 11.19
CA PRO A 213 -4.12 28.11 10.63
C PRO A 213 -4.09 27.20 9.39
N GLU A 214 -2.99 27.09 8.64
CA GLU A 214 -2.95 26.47 7.29
C GLU A 214 -3.31 24.96 7.27
N THR A 215 -3.15 24.27 8.40
CA THR A 215 -3.58 22.87 8.60
C THR A 215 -5.09 22.72 8.57
N TRP A 216 -5.84 23.77 8.90
CA TRP A 216 -7.30 23.79 8.79
C TRP A 216 -7.75 23.84 7.32
N ASP A 217 -7.02 24.52 6.44
CA ASP A 217 -7.34 24.62 5.00
C ASP A 217 -7.25 23.27 4.27
N LEU A 218 -6.51 22.33 4.86
CA LEU A 218 -6.38 20.94 4.39
C LEU A 218 -7.50 20.02 4.91
N ALA A 219 -8.33 20.47 5.86
CA ALA A 219 -9.39 19.67 6.47
C ALA A 219 -10.65 19.62 5.58
N LEU A 220 -11.35 18.47 5.60
CA LEU A 220 -12.58 18.26 4.84
C LEU A 220 -13.67 19.26 5.20
N ASP A 221 -14.05 20.05 4.20
CA ASP A 221 -15.24 20.89 4.16
C ASP A 221 -16.28 20.26 3.20
N PRO A 222 -17.45 19.81 3.70
CA PRO A 222 -18.50 19.27 2.86
C PRO A 222 -19.33 20.36 2.14
N SER A 223 -19.35 21.59 2.66
CA SER A 223 -20.22 22.68 2.19
C SER A 223 -19.89 23.12 0.76
N LYS A 224 -18.64 22.95 0.32
CA LYS A 224 -18.18 23.24 -1.05
C LYS A 224 -18.90 22.42 -2.14
N TRP A 225 -19.55 21.31 -1.77
CA TRP A 225 -20.44 20.55 -2.65
C TRP A 225 -21.93 20.80 -2.39
N LYS A 226 -22.27 21.93 -1.75
CA LYS A 226 -23.64 22.32 -1.36
C LYS A 226 -24.34 21.32 -0.44
N ILE A 227 -23.57 20.60 0.38
CA ILE A 227 -24.10 19.73 1.44
C ILE A 227 -24.48 20.61 2.63
N ASP A 228 -25.68 20.40 3.17
CA ASP A 228 -26.17 21.05 4.39
C ASP A 228 -25.51 20.47 5.65
N MET A 229 -24.24 20.84 5.85
CA MET A 229 -23.40 20.52 7.00
C MET A 229 -22.21 21.48 6.99
N SER A 230 -21.86 22.09 8.12
CA SER A 230 -20.66 22.94 8.19
C SER A 230 -19.38 22.11 8.28
N LYS A 231 -18.24 22.75 7.96
CA LYS A 231 -16.91 22.19 8.14
C LYS A 231 -16.67 21.85 9.61
N GLU A 232 -16.98 22.78 10.50
CA GLU A 232 -16.85 22.70 11.95
C GLU A 232 -17.65 21.52 12.51
N GLU A 233 -18.89 21.33 12.06
CA GLU A 233 -19.74 20.23 12.51
C GLU A 233 -19.17 18.86 12.08
N LEU A 234 -18.78 18.71 10.81
CA LEU A 234 -18.21 17.46 10.31
C LEU A 234 -16.91 17.13 11.07
N GLN A 235 -16.04 18.12 11.27
CA GLN A 235 -14.75 17.97 11.92
C GLN A 235 -14.93 17.67 13.41
N CYS A 236 -15.85 18.34 14.11
CA CYS A 236 -16.22 18.02 15.48
C CYS A 236 -16.72 16.57 15.62
N ARG A 237 -17.72 16.17 14.82
CA ARG A 237 -18.30 14.82 14.85
C ARG A 237 -17.21 13.75 14.65
N PHE A 238 -16.23 14.00 13.78
CA PHE A 238 -15.09 13.10 13.59
C PHE A 238 -14.11 13.14 14.79
N ALA A 239 -13.72 14.33 15.24
CA ALA A 239 -12.77 14.57 16.33
C ALA A 239 -13.20 13.91 17.65
N LYS A 240 -14.49 13.95 17.99
CA LYS A 240 -15.08 13.29 19.17
C LYS A 240 -14.85 11.76 19.17
N THR A 241 -14.82 11.14 17.99
CA THR A 241 -14.56 9.69 17.83
C THR A 241 -13.07 9.32 17.86
N HIS A 242 -12.16 10.30 17.76
CA HIS A 242 -10.70 10.12 17.76
C HIS A 242 -10.00 10.80 18.94
N PHE A 243 -10.76 11.27 19.93
CA PHE A 243 -10.26 11.94 21.15
C PHE A 243 -9.42 13.21 20.86
N TRP A 244 -9.72 13.92 19.77
CA TRP A 244 -9.05 15.19 19.45
C TRP A 244 -9.71 16.41 20.10
N VAL A 245 -10.92 16.22 20.61
CA VAL A 245 -11.73 17.13 21.44
C VAL A 245 -12.47 16.28 22.49
N PRO A 246 -13.03 16.88 23.57
CA PRO A 246 -13.86 16.15 24.54
C PRO A 246 -15.04 15.42 23.87
N GLN A 247 -15.38 14.22 24.36
CA GLN A 247 -16.39 13.36 23.71
C GLN A 247 -17.84 13.81 23.96
N ASP A 248 -18.03 14.70 24.91
CA ASP A 248 -19.26 15.37 25.31
C ASP A 248 -19.45 16.74 24.64
N LEU A 249 -18.38 17.40 24.18
CA LEU A 249 -18.38 18.72 23.51
C LEU A 249 -19.54 18.91 22.53
N ASP A 250 -20.33 19.98 22.69
CA ASP A 250 -21.31 20.38 21.69
C ASP A 250 -20.59 20.88 20.43
N CYS A 251 -21.00 20.42 19.24
CA CYS A 251 -20.35 20.81 18.00
C CYS A 251 -20.64 22.26 17.58
N ARG A 252 -21.59 22.94 18.23
CA ARG A 252 -21.78 24.39 18.12
C ARG A 252 -20.64 25.18 18.77
N ASP A 253 -19.98 24.59 19.76
CA ASP A 253 -18.84 25.18 20.49
C ASP A 253 -17.48 24.71 19.94
N TYR A 254 -17.47 24.07 18.76
CA TYR A 254 -16.24 23.56 18.17
C TYR A 254 -15.33 24.69 17.69
N ASN A 255 -14.14 24.79 18.29
CA ASN A 255 -13.08 25.69 17.86
C ASN A 255 -11.95 24.88 17.19
N PRO A 256 -11.60 25.12 15.91
CA PRO A 256 -10.51 24.40 15.26
C PRO A 256 -9.14 24.64 15.93
N ASP A 257 -8.88 25.78 16.58
CA ASP A 257 -7.61 26.03 17.28
C ASP A 257 -7.44 25.18 18.56
N THR A 258 -8.52 24.72 19.18
CA THR A 258 -8.40 23.89 20.40
C THR A 258 -8.26 22.40 20.08
N ALA A 259 -8.76 21.95 18.93
CA ALA A 259 -8.61 20.57 18.47
C ALA A 259 -7.14 20.15 18.30
N SER A 260 -6.80 18.89 18.59
CA SER A 260 -5.44 18.40 18.40
C SER A 260 -5.10 18.02 16.95
N ALA A 261 -6.13 17.70 16.15
CA ALA A 261 -6.01 17.30 14.75
C ALA A 261 -7.34 17.45 13.99
N TYR A 262 -7.27 17.32 12.66
CA TYR A 262 -8.40 17.38 11.74
C TYR A 262 -8.46 16.16 10.81
N PHE A 263 -9.66 15.86 10.29
CA PHE A 263 -9.84 14.90 9.22
C PHE A 263 -9.56 15.57 7.85
N PRO A 264 -8.62 15.05 7.05
CA PRO A 264 -8.19 15.68 5.81
C PRO A 264 -9.26 15.65 4.71
N ASP A 265 -9.17 16.60 3.77
CA ASP A 265 -9.85 16.51 2.48
C ASP A 265 -8.99 15.77 1.45
N ILE A 266 -9.39 14.55 1.08
CA ILE A 266 -8.69 13.76 0.05
C ILE A 266 -8.73 14.41 -1.35
N THR A 267 -9.63 15.36 -1.59
CA THR A 267 -9.74 16.10 -2.87
C THR A 267 -8.88 17.37 -2.91
N ASN A 268 -8.37 17.84 -1.76
CA ASN A 268 -7.47 18.99 -1.68
C ASN A 268 -6.09 18.63 -2.27
N LYS A 269 -5.62 19.43 -3.25
CA LYS A 269 -4.34 19.17 -3.95
C LYS A 269 -3.12 19.20 -3.03
N LYS A 270 -3.04 20.19 -2.13
CA LYS A 270 -1.93 20.32 -1.15
C LYS A 270 -1.93 19.16 -0.16
N PHE A 271 -3.12 18.66 0.23
CA PHE A 271 -3.20 17.43 1.03
C PHE A 271 -2.82 16.17 0.23
N GLN A 272 -3.21 16.05 -1.05
CA GLN A 272 -2.77 14.93 -1.90
C GLN A 272 -1.23 14.89 -2.01
N GLU A 273 -0.59 16.03 -2.26
CA GLU A 273 0.88 16.16 -2.32
C GLU A 273 1.55 15.81 -0.98
N LEU A 274 0.99 16.30 0.13
CA LEU A 274 1.46 15.97 1.47
C LEU A 274 1.35 14.47 1.77
N LEU A 275 0.21 13.84 1.49
CA LEU A 275 -0.02 12.42 1.71
C LEU A 275 0.93 11.56 0.86
N LEU A 276 1.10 11.92 -0.42
CA LEU A 276 2.01 11.24 -1.33
C LEU A 276 3.45 11.34 -0.84
N SER A 277 3.90 12.53 -0.40
CA SER A 277 5.26 12.71 0.12
C SER A 277 5.61 11.74 1.27
N TRP A 278 4.62 11.31 2.07
CA TRP A 278 4.82 10.31 3.13
C TRP A 278 4.99 8.89 2.59
N ALA A 279 4.25 8.51 1.53
CA ALA A 279 4.41 7.23 0.85
C ALA A 279 5.75 7.19 0.09
N GLU A 280 6.01 8.22 -0.71
CA GLU A 280 7.23 8.42 -1.50
C GLU A 280 8.48 8.31 -0.62
N LYS A 281 8.45 8.89 0.59
CA LYS A 281 9.59 8.84 1.50
C LYS A 281 9.83 7.47 2.13
N GLN A 282 8.77 6.69 2.39
CA GLN A 282 8.92 5.29 2.80
C GLN A 282 9.43 4.42 1.63
N ILE A 283 9.00 4.71 0.39
CA ILE A 283 9.50 4.05 -0.83
C ILE A 283 10.99 4.33 -1.03
N GLU A 284 11.45 5.56 -0.81
CA GLU A 284 12.89 5.90 -0.79
C GLU A 284 13.64 5.08 0.26
N ALA A 285 13.18 5.09 1.52
CA ALA A 285 13.75 4.32 2.63
C ALA A 285 13.74 2.79 2.41
N GLY A 286 13.00 2.30 1.41
CA GLY A 286 13.15 0.93 0.90
C GLY A 286 11.99 -0.01 1.20
N VAL A 287 10.80 0.48 1.56
CA VAL A 287 9.60 -0.38 1.63
C VAL A 287 9.25 -0.93 0.24
N ASP A 288 8.65 -2.12 0.21
CA ASP A 288 8.16 -2.78 -1.00
C ASP A 288 6.65 -2.59 -1.17
N ALA A 289 5.96 -2.31 -0.06
CA ALA A 289 4.53 -2.10 -0.01
C ALA A 289 4.15 -0.87 0.81
N VAL A 290 3.03 -0.25 0.49
CA VAL A 290 2.41 0.85 1.24
C VAL A 290 0.96 0.50 1.53
N TRP A 291 0.63 0.36 2.82
CA TRP A 291 -0.75 0.23 3.27
C TRP A 291 -1.33 1.59 3.64
N ILE A 292 -2.48 1.91 3.06
CA ILE A 292 -3.11 3.22 3.18
C ILE A 292 -4.36 3.08 4.04
N ASP A 293 -4.29 3.55 5.27
CA ASP A 293 -5.39 3.45 6.22
C ASP A 293 -6.48 4.49 5.94
N MET A 294 -7.74 4.10 6.18
CA MET A 294 -8.93 4.94 6.02
C MET A 294 -9.06 5.62 4.63
N LEU A 295 -8.38 5.11 3.60
CA LEU A 295 -8.37 5.66 2.23
C LEU A 295 -9.75 6.07 1.69
N PHE A 296 -10.78 5.24 1.92
CA PHE A 296 -12.14 5.48 1.45
C PHE A 296 -13.06 6.17 2.49
N LYS A 297 -12.55 6.60 3.64
CA LYS A 297 -13.35 7.08 4.77
C LYS A 297 -14.19 8.31 4.41
N GLN A 298 -13.60 9.26 3.69
CA GLN A 298 -14.30 10.43 3.14
C GLN A 298 -15.46 10.01 2.23
N VAL A 299 -15.23 9.07 1.30
CA VAL A 299 -16.26 8.54 0.39
C VAL A 299 -17.44 7.94 1.18
N ILE A 300 -17.17 7.14 2.21
CA ILE A 300 -18.23 6.55 3.07
C ILE A 300 -18.99 7.66 3.82
N MET A 301 -18.28 8.65 4.38
CA MET A 301 -18.90 9.73 5.15
C MET A 301 -19.84 10.55 4.27
N LEU A 302 -19.36 11.00 3.10
CA LEU A 302 -20.15 11.80 2.17
C LEU A 302 -21.35 11.00 1.65
N TYR A 303 -21.19 9.73 1.26
CA TYR A 303 -22.31 8.88 0.85
C TYR A 303 -23.36 8.68 1.96
N ARG A 304 -22.96 8.62 3.23
CA ARG A 304 -23.91 8.52 4.36
C ARG A 304 -24.70 9.80 4.60
N ILE A 305 -24.16 10.95 4.19
CA ILE A 305 -24.83 12.25 4.27
C ILE A 305 -25.76 12.41 3.06
N THR A 306 -25.22 12.26 1.85
CA THR A 306 -25.95 12.51 0.58
C THR A 306 -26.96 11.43 0.23
N ARG A 307 -26.73 10.18 0.66
CA ARG A 307 -27.46 8.95 0.28
C ARG A 307 -27.50 8.63 -1.21
N ASP A 308 -26.87 9.45 -2.02
CA ASP A 308 -26.67 9.26 -3.44
C ASP A 308 -25.21 8.91 -3.72
N PHE A 309 -25.00 7.83 -4.47
CA PHE A 309 -23.68 7.50 -5.01
C PHE A 309 -23.23 8.57 -6.00
N ASN A 310 -24.14 9.08 -6.84
CA ASN A 310 -23.82 9.95 -7.96
C ASN A 310 -23.39 11.38 -7.58
N HIS A 311 -23.66 11.78 -6.34
CA HIS A 311 -23.35 13.10 -5.81
C HIS A 311 -21.87 13.47 -6.05
N PRO A 312 -21.56 14.70 -6.53
CA PRO A 312 -20.19 15.10 -6.88
C PRO A 312 -19.17 14.82 -5.78
N ALA A 313 -19.50 15.19 -4.54
CA ALA A 313 -18.70 14.91 -3.35
C ALA A 313 -18.26 13.43 -3.20
N VAL A 314 -19.12 12.48 -3.58
CA VAL A 314 -18.84 11.04 -3.49
C VAL A 314 -17.98 10.59 -4.67
N LYS A 315 -18.26 11.07 -5.90
CA LYS A 315 -17.47 10.77 -7.10
C LYS A 315 -16.05 11.30 -7.01
N GLU A 316 -15.89 12.61 -6.78
CA GLU A 316 -14.58 13.29 -6.75
C GLU A 316 -13.67 12.72 -5.63
N SER A 317 -14.26 12.35 -4.49
CA SER A 317 -13.53 11.69 -3.40
C SER A 317 -13.06 10.29 -3.80
N TYR A 318 -13.87 9.52 -4.55
CA TYR A 318 -13.49 8.20 -5.05
C TYR A 318 -12.44 8.28 -6.18
N GLU A 319 -12.58 9.23 -7.08
CA GLU A 319 -11.59 9.52 -8.13
C GLU A 319 -10.24 9.93 -7.53
N SER A 320 -10.27 10.72 -6.45
CA SER A 320 -9.07 11.08 -5.69
C SER A 320 -8.40 9.87 -5.02
N VAL A 321 -9.18 8.90 -4.51
CA VAL A 321 -8.65 7.60 -4.05
C VAL A 321 -7.91 6.88 -5.18
N CYS A 322 -8.53 6.73 -6.35
CA CYS A 322 -7.92 6.07 -7.51
C CYS A 322 -6.63 6.78 -7.95
N LYS A 323 -6.63 8.11 -7.97
CA LYS A 323 -5.49 8.96 -8.32
C LYS A 323 -4.32 8.83 -7.35
N ILE A 324 -4.58 8.77 -6.04
CA ILE A 324 -3.53 8.57 -5.02
C ILE A 324 -2.86 7.20 -5.21
N VAL A 325 -3.65 6.14 -5.35
CA VAL A 325 -3.14 4.77 -5.58
C VAL A 325 -2.29 4.71 -6.87
N LYS A 326 -2.76 5.35 -7.96
CA LYS A 326 -2.01 5.44 -9.22
C LYS A 326 -0.67 6.15 -9.03
N LYS A 327 -0.66 7.33 -8.40
CA LYS A 327 0.56 8.13 -8.21
C LYS A 327 1.62 7.43 -7.36
N ILE A 328 1.24 6.64 -6.36
CA ILE A 328 2.19 5.87 -5.55
C ILE A 328 2.92 4.82 -6.41
N ARG A 329 2.19 4.16 -7.32
CA ARG A 329 2.80 3.22 -8.29
C ARG A 329 3.70 3.93 -9.30
N GLU A 330 3.22 5.00 -9.92
CA GLU A 330 4.02 5.83 -10.84
C GLU A 330 5.32 6.34 -10.20
N TYR A 331 5.30 6.64 -8.90
CA TYR A 331 6.50 7.01 -8.16
C TYR A 331 7.44 5.82 -7.96
N GLY A 332 6.90 4.66 -7.55
CA GLY A 332 7.65 3.40 -7.48
C GLY A 332 8.37 3.09 -8.80
N GLU A 333 7.62 3.08 -9.91
CA GLU A 333 8.11 2.84 -11.27
C GLU A 333 9.26 3.80 -11.64
N LYS A 334 9.11 5.10 -11.36
CA LYS A 334 10.17 6.11 -11.56
C LYS A 334 11.42 5.86 -10.70
N LYS A 335 11.27 5.27 -9.51
CA LYS A 335 12.38 4.80 -8.66
C LYS A 335 12.85 3.38 -9.03
N GLY A 336 12.28 2.76 -10.06
CA GLY A 336 12.61 1.42 -10.52
C GLY A 336 12.14 0.29 -9.61
N LYS A 337 11.13 0.53 -8.76
CA LYS A 337 10.55 -0.40 -7.78
C LYS A 337 9.09 -0.70 -8.13
N ASP A 338 8.70 -1.97 -8.14
CA ASP A 338 7.27 -2.33 -8.21
C ASP A 338 6.70 -2.24 -6.78
N ILE A 339 5.91 -1.20 -6.52
CA ILE A 339 5.39 -0.89 -5.17
C ILE A 339 3.96 -1.38 -5.02
N LEU A 340 3.77 -2.24 -4.02
CA LEU A 340 2.50 -2.90 -3.75
C LEU A 340 1.62 -1.97 -2.88
N VAL A 341 0.42 -1.66 -3.33
CA VAL A 341 -0.49 -0.72 -2.64
C VAL A 341 -1.70 -1.46 -2.09
N GLY A 342 -1.95 -1.34 -0.79
CA GLY A 342 -3.08 -2.01 -0.12
C GLY A 342 -3.90 -1.10 0.77
N SER A 343 -5.15 -1.48 1.04
CA SER A 343 -6.07 -0.74 1.91
C SER A 343 -7.24 -1.61 2.37
N TRP A 344 -8.20 -1.02 3.08
CA TRP A 344 -9.48 -1.65 3.38
C TRP A 344 -10.31 -1.85 2.09
N PRO A 345 -11.05 -2.97 1.93
CA PRO A 345 -11.80 -3.29 0.72
C PRO A 345 -13.12 -2.52 0.58
N THR A 346 -13.19 -1.27 1.04
CA THR A 346 -14.43 -0.48 1.07
C THR A 346 -15.09 -0.32 -0.31
N ALA A 347 -14.30 -0.30 -1.39
CA ALA A 347 -14.80 -0.22 -2.75
C ALA A 347 -15.82 -1.30 -3.15
N ILE A 348 -15.92 -2.43 -2.43
CA ILE A 348 -16.95 -3.46 -2.69
C ILE A 348 -18.39 -2.95 -2.56
N TYR A 349 -18.60 -1.85 -1.82
CA TYR A 349 -19.92 -1.25 -1.59
C TYR A 349 -20.27 -0.11 -2.56
N PHE A 350 -19.37 0.23 -3.48
CA PHE A 350 -19.55 1.34 -4.43
C PHE A 350 -19.70 0.82 -5.87
N PRO A 351 -20.51 1.48 -6.73
CA PRO A 351 -20.71 1.05 -8.11
C PRO A 351 -19.48 1.26 -9.01
N TYR A 352 -18.54 2.12 -8.61
CA TYR A 352 -17.37 2.52 -9.38
C TYR A 352 -16.33 1.42 -9.60
N SER A 353 -15.58 1.47 -10.69
CA SER A 353 -14.43 0.58 -10.94
C SER A 353 -13.45 0.59 -9.76
N PRO A 354 -12.95 -0.57 -9.30
CA PRO A 354 -12.03 -0.63 -8.17
C PRO A 354 -10.76 0.20 -8.43
N PRO A 355 -10.18 0.89 -7.43
CA PRO A 355 -8.80 1.33 -7.54
C PRO A 355 -7.88 0.11 -7.61
N GLY A 356 -6.76 0.24 -8.32
CA GLY A 356 -5.76 -0.82 -8.46
C GLY A 356 -4.97 -1.05 -7.17
N LEU A 357 -5.59 -1.71 -6.18
CA LEU A 357 -4.95 -2.23 -4.98
C LEU A 357 -4.42 -3.65 -5.24
N ASP A 358 -3.19 -3.95 -4.83
CA ASP A 358 -2.60 -5.30 -4.95
C ASP A 358 -3.06 -6.24 -3.84
N PHE A 359 -3.50 -5.70 -2.71
CA PHE A 359 -4.02 -6.47 -1.58
C PHE A 359 -5.04 -5.68 -0.78
N VAL A 360 -5.86 -6.40 -0.01
CA VAL A 360 -6.83 -5.77 0.91
C VAL A 360 -6.75 -6.34 2.33
N THR A 361 -7.10 -5.52 3.31
CA THR A 361 -7.06 -5.90 4.73
C THR A 361 -8.45 -6.08 5.35
N LEU A 362 -8.55 -6.99 6.31
CA LEU A 362 -9.76 -7.34 7.05
C LEU A 362 -9.43 -7.51 8.53
N SER A 363 -10.46 -7.42 9.38
CA SER A 363 -10.37 -7.73 10.81
C SER A 363 -11.60 -8.50 11.27
N PRO A 364 -11.46 -9.44 12.22
CA PRO A 364 -12.60 -9.92 13.01
C PRO A 364 -13.26 -8.76 13.76
N SER A 365 -14.55 -8.90 14.04
CA SER A 365 -15.23 -7.97 14.94
C SER A 365 -14.89 -8.28 16.40
N ARG A 366 -15.05 -7.28 17.28
CA ARG A 366 -14.93 -7.42 18.74
C ARG A 366 -15.64 -8.66 19.29
N ARG A 367 -16.86 -8.90 18.84
CA ARG A 367 -17.69 -10.02 19.26
C ARG A 367 -17.04 -11.35 18.89
N GLU A 368 -16.56 -11.48 17.65
CA GLU A 368 -15.89 -12.70 17.17
C GLU A 368 -14.59 -12.98 17.93
N VAL A 369 -13.86 -11.95 18.34
CA VAL A 369 -12.68 -12.07 19.23
C VAL A 369 -13.10 -12.51 20.64
N LYS A 370 -13.99 -11.76 21.30
CA LYS A 370 -14.43 -12.01 22.68
C LYS A 370 -15.07 -13.39 22.86
N GLU A 371 -15.91 -13.81 21.91
CA GLU A 371 -16.56 -15.12 21.89
C GLU A 371 -15.68 -16.22 21.26
N ARG A 372 -14.48 -15.88 20.76
CA ARG A 372 -13.55 -16.77 20.04
C ARG A 372 -14.21 -17.58 18.92
N LYS A 373 -15.18 -16.96 18.24
CA LYS A 373 -16.08 -17.59 17.27
C LYS A 373 -16.23 -16.71 16.04
N LEU A 374 -15.56 -17.09 14.95
CA LEU A 374 -15.60 -16.41 13.65
C LEU A 374 -16.86 -16.82 12.87
N ASP A 375 -17.58 -15.87 12.29
CA ASP A 375 -18.82 -16.14 11.56
C ASP A 375 -18.54 -16.53 10.09
N GLY A 376 -18.40 -17.84 9.85
CA GLY A 376 -18.15 -18.41 8.52
C GLY A 376 -19.04 -17.82 7.43
N LYS A 377 -20.37 -17.78 7.63
CA LYS A 377 -21.32 -17.30 6.61
C LYS A 377 -21.10 -15.82 6.28
N LYS A 378 -20.85 -14.99 7.28
CA LYS A 378 -20.56 -13.55 7.11
C LYS A 378 -19.21 -13.32 6.41
N TRP A 379 -18.18 -14.09 6.78
CA TRP A 379 -16.88 -14.03 6.12
C TRP A 379 -16.96 -14.49 4.66
N ASP A 380 -17.60 -15.62 4.37
CA ASP A 380 -17.73 -16.17 3.02
C ASP A 380 -18.50 -15.21 2.09
N LYS A 381 -19.58 -14.59 2.60
CA LYS A 381 -20.30 -13.51 1.90
C LYS A 381 -19.40 -12.30 1.61
N ARG A 382 -18.61 -11.85 2.59
CA ARG A 382 -17.70 -10.69 2.44
C ARG A 382 -16.57 -10.98 1.44
N LEU A 383 -15.95 -12.16 1.53
CA LEU A 383 -14.89 -12.61 0.64
C LEU A 383 -15.38 -12.77 -0.80
N LYS A 384 -16.60 -13.28 -1.01
CA LYS A 384 -17.24 -13.33 -2.35
C LYS A 384 -17.39 -11.94 -2.97
N LEU A 385 -17.79 -10.92 -2.19
CA LEU A 385 -17.88 -9.54 -2.68
C LEU A 385 -16.51 -8.95 -3.02
N ILE A 386 -15.49 -9.22 -2.20
CA ILE A 386 -14.11 -8.79 -2.45
C ILE A 386 -13.58 -9.40 -3.74
N ARG A 387 -13.70 -10.73 -3.90
CA ARG A 387 -13.25 -11.44 -5.11
C ARG A 387 -14.01 -11.01 -6.36
N LYS A 388 -15.32 -10.73 -6.26
CA LYS A 388 -16.09 -10.14 -7.37
C LYS A 388 -15.58 -8.75 -7.76
N LYS A 389 -15.14 -7.93 -6.79
CA LYS A 389 -14.75 -6.54 -7.03
C LYS A 389 -13.31 -6.38 -7.50
N PHE A 390 -12.38 -7.12 -6.89
CA PHE A 390 -10.93 -6.96 -7.06
C PHE A 390 -10.26 -8.16 -7.74
N GLY A 391 -10.99 -9.22 -8.09
CA GLY A 391 -10.39 -10.47 -8.54
C GLY A 391 -9.71 -11.24 -7.41
N ASN A 392 -8.75 -12.10 -7.75
CA ASN A 392 -8.06 -12.97 -6.79
C ASN A 392 -6.82 -12.30 -6.15
N ILE A 393 -6.96 -11.04 -5.72
CA ILE A 393 -5.90 -10.37 -4.95
C ILE A 393 -5.78 -10.97 -3.53
N PRO A 394 -4.58 -10.96 -2.94
CA PRO A 394 -4.35 -11.28 -1.54
C PRO A 394 -5.27 -10.54 -0.57
N ILE A 395 -5.70 -11.27 0.45
CA ILE A 395 -6.54 -10.78 1.52
C ILE A 395 -5.83 -11.09 2.83
N PHE A 396 -5.53 -10.06 3.61
CA PHE A 396 -4.86 -10.16 4.90
C PHE A 396 -5.88 -9.91 6.03
N ALA A 397 -6.00 -10.85 6.97
CA ALA A 397 -6.80 -10.66 8.18
C ALA A 397 -5.88 -10.36 9.37
N PHE A 398 -6.08 -9.23 10.04
CA PHE A 398 -5.32 -8.85 11.24
C PHE A 398 -6.27 -8.40 12.35
N ILE A 399 -5.82 -8.41 13.61
CA ILE A 399 -6.62 -7.96 14.75
C ILE A 399 -6.50 -6.44 14.87
N ASP A 400 -7.51 -5.70 14.43
CA ASP A 400 -7.49 -4.22 14.32
C ASP A 400 -7.79 -3.49 15.64
N TRP A 401 -7.47 -2.19 15.70
CA TRP A 401 -7.57 -1.35 16.90
C TRP A 401 -7.91 0.12 16.62
N ALA A 402 -8.19 0.86 17.68
CA ALA A 402 -8.51 2.28 17.69
C ALA A 402 -8.21 2.86 19.10
N GLY A 403 -8.72 4.06 19.41
CA GLY A 403 -8.39 4.77 20.66
C GLY A 403 -8.85 4.11 21.98
N SER A 404 -9.56 2.98 21.98
CA SER A 404 -10.03 2.33 23.23
C SER A 404 -9.99 0.81 23.19
N THR A 405 -10.11 0.18 24.38
CA THR A 405 -10.22 -1.28 24.55
C THR A 405 -11.47 -1.86 23.90
N LYS A 406 -12.43 -1.01 23.55
CA LYS A 406 -13.65 -1.32 22.80
C LYS A 406 -13.35 -1.58 21.30
N THR A 407 -12.38 -2.44 21.01
CA THR A 407 -11.80 -2.77 19.69
C THR A 407 -11.38 -4.24 19.62
N PRO A 408 -11.20 -4.85 18.43
CA PRO A 408 -10.77 -6.26 18.32
C PRO A 408 -9.48 -6.57 19.10
N LEU A 409 -8.44 -5.73 19.02
CA LEU A 409 -7.21 -5.90 19.79
C LEU A 409 -7.43 -5.65 21.30
N GLY A 410 -8.31 -4.72 21.65
CA GLY A 410 -8.69 -4.45 23.04
C GLY A 410 -9.38 -5.65 23.70
N GLU A 411 -10.35 -6.29 23.02
CA GLU A 411 -10.96 -7.55 23.52
C GLU A 411 -9.90 -8.67 23.60
N PHE A 412 -9.05 -8.80 22.57
CA PHE A 412 -8.00 -9.83 22.53
C PHE A 412 -7.00 -9.69 23.69
N SER A 413 -6.54 -8.48 23.98
CA SER A 413 -5.49 -8.23 24.99
C SER A 413 -6.03 -8.01 26.40
N GLN A 414 -7.21 -7.42 26.56
CA GLN A 414 -7.73 -6.98 27.87
C GLN A 414 -8.83 -7.90 28.44
N VAL A 415 -9.42 -8.77 27.62
CA VAL A 415 -10.55 -9.65 28.05
C VAL A 415 -10.19 -11.13 27.96
N LEU A 416 -9.49 -11.58 26.91
CA LEU A 416 -9.06 -12.98 26.80
C LEU A 416 -7.85 -13.26 27.70
N THR A 417 -7.88 -14.38 28.43
CA THR A 417 -6.71 -14.91 29.15
C THR A 417 -5.60 -15.35 28.17
N LYS A 418 -4.38 -15.59 28.69
CA LYS A 418 -3.22 -16.00 27.86
C LYS A 418 -3.49 -17.25 27.03
N GLU A 419 -4.17 -18.26 27.58
CA GLU A 419 -4.49 -19.48 26.84
C GLU A 419 -5.60 -19.25 25.81
N GLU A 420 -6.59 -18.42 26.13
CA GLU A 420 -7.66 -18.03 25.20
C GLU A 420 -7.15 -17.18 24.03
N GLN A 421 -6.13 -16.34 24.26
CA GLN A 421 -5.40 -15.63 23.20
C GLN A 421 -4.71 -16.63 22.26
N LYS A 422 -3.95 -17.59 22.82
CA LYS A 422 -3.27 -18.63 22.02
C LYS A 422 -4.26 -19.51 21.27
N GLU A 423 -5.38 -19.88 21.89
CA GLU A 423 -6.49 -20.60 21.26
C GLU A 423 -7.09 -19.79 20.09
N PHE A 424 -7.36 -18.51 20.30
CA PHE A 424 -7.88 -17.63 19.26
C PHE A 424 -6.94 -17.48 18.07
N LEU A 425 -5.62 -17.40 18.30
CA LEU A 425 -4.62 -17.36 17.23
C LEU A 425 -4.65 -18.65 16.38
N ARG A 426 -4.69 -19.83 17.02
CA ARG A 426 -4.80 -21.13 16.31
C ARG A 426 -6.10 -21.22 15.49
N LYS A 427 -7.24 -20.86 16.12
CA LYS A 427 -8.56 -20.87 15.46
C LYS A 427 -8.63 -19.89 14.28
N SER A 428 -8.06 -18.70 14.43
CA SER A 428 -8.03 -17.68 13.38
C SER A 428 -7.19 -18.12 12.20
N ASP A 429 -5.98 -18.61 12.46
CA ASP A 429 -5.05 -19.07 11.44
C ASP A 429 -5.65 -20.18 10.56
N ASP A 430 -6.23 -21.22 11.18
CA ASP A 430 -6.94 -22.30 10.47
C ASP A 430 -8.16 -21.77 9.67
N PHE A 431 -9.02 -20.98 10.32
CA PHE A 431 -10.24 -20.44 9.71
C PHE A 431 -9.97 -19.58 8.47
N PHE A 432 -8.92 -18.75 8.51
CA PHE A 432 -8.51 -17.88 7.41
C PHE A 432 -7.74 -18.65 6.33
N SER A 433 -6.85 -19.58 6.72
CA SER A 433 -6.10 -20.42 5.76
C SER A 433 -7.03 -21.21 4.86
N ARG A 434 -8.06 -21.87 5.42
CA ARG A 434 -9.09 -22.61 4.66
C ARG A 434 -9.90 -21.73 3.68
N ARG A 435 -9.81 -20.41 3.82
CA ARG A 435 -10.51 -19.43 2.98
C ARG A 435 -9.59 -18.74 1.97
N ASN A 436 -8.31 -19.12 1.89
CA ASN A 436 -7.28 -18.38 1.15
C ASN A 436 -7.25 -16.90 1.58
N VAL A 437 -7.11 -16.70 2.88
CA VAL A 437 -6.90 -15.42 3.57
C VAL A 437 -5.67 -15.60 4.46
N ILE A 438 -4.69 -14.71 4.35
CA ILE A 438 -3.47 -14.78 5.15
C ILE A 438 -3.76 -14.13 6.50
N PHE A 439 -3.68 -14.89 7.59
CA PHE A 439 -3.77 -14.33 8.93
C PHE A 439 -2.43 -13.64 9.27
N VAL A 440 -2.49 -12.36 9.63
CA VAL A 440 -1.33 -11.57 10.01
C VAL A 440 -1.13 -11.73 11.52
N PHE A 441 -0.10 -12.46 11.92
CA PHE A 441 0.13 -12.74 13.33
C PHE A 441 0.53 -11.47 14.09
N PRO A 442 -0.11 -11.13 15.23
CA PRO A 442 0.24 -9.95 16.02
C PRO A 442 1.54 -10.20 16.79
N VAL A 443 2.67 -9.67 16.30
CA VAL A 443 3.99 -9.89 16.92
C VAL A 443 4.39 -8.72 17.80
N HIS A 444 4.35 -7.49 17.26
CA HIS A 444 4.63 -6.25 17.98
C HIS A 444 3.86 -5.07 17.36
N GLY A 445 3.40 -4.15 18.19
CA GLY A 445 2.60 -3.02 17.72
C GLY A 445 1.10 -3.22 17.97
N GLY A 446 0.34 -2.19 17.67
CA GLY A 446 -1.09 -2.16 17.95
C GLY A 446 -1.41 -1.50 19.28
N PHE A 447 -2.09 -0.36 19.21
CA PHE A 447 -2.48 0.40 20.40
C PHE A 447 -3.72 -0.23 21.05
N MET A 448 -3.55 -0.74 22.27
CA MET A 448 -4.59 -1.49 23.00
C MET A 448 -5.72 -0.61 23.55
N GLY A 449 -5.57 0.72 23.48
CA GLY A 449 -6.56 1.73 23.88
C GLY A 449 -6.10 2.64 25.02
N HIS A 450 -6.68 3.84 25.11
CA HIS A 450 -6.39 4.79 26.19
C HIS A 450 -6.79 4.24 27.57
N ASP A 451 -7.84 3.43 27.62
CA ASP A 451 -8.41 2.74 28.79
C ASP A 451 -7.81 1.33 29.05
N ALA A 452 -6.76 0.93 28.32
CA ALA A 452 -6.06 -0.33 28.54
C ALA A 452 -5.41 -0.37 29.94
N LYS A 453 -5.59 -1.50 30.63
CA LYS A 453 -5.08 -1.77 31.99
C LYS A 453 -3.99 -2.83 32.01
N ILE A 454 -4.08 -3.84 31.14
CA ILE A 454 -3.03 -4.83 30.91
C ILE A 454 -2.06 -4.22 29.89
N LEU A 455 -0.83 -3.97 30.34
CA LEU A 455 0.21 -3.28 29.57
C LEU A 455 1.35 -4.25 29.25
N SER A 456 1.92 -4.18 28.05
CA SER A 456 3.11 -4.97 27.71
C SER A 456 4.28 -4.56 28.61
N PHE A 457 4.93 -5.54 29.24
CA PHE A 457 6.06 -5.33 30.14
C PHE A 457 5.73 -4.35 31.28
N GLY A 458 4.50 -4.43 31.80
CA GLY A 458 3.94 -3.56 32.83
C GLY A 458 3.79 -2.07 32.47
N LYS A 459 4.20 -1.63 31.27
CA LYS A 459 4.40 -0.19 30.99
C LYS A 459 3.86 0.33 29.65
N LEU A 460 3.70 -0.49 28.62
CA LEU A 460 3.29 -0.02 27.28
C LEU A 460 1.85 -0.38 26.92
N LYS A 461 1.11 0.60 26.37
CA LYS A 461 -0.21 0.42 25.74
C LYS A 461 -0.14 -0.10 24.30
N ILE A 462 1.00 -0.65 23.91
CA ILE A 462 1.27 -1.27 22.60
C ILE A 462 1.39 -2.77 22.83
N TYR A 463 0.69 -3.60 22.06
CA TYR A 463 0.75 -5.05 22.20
C TYR A 463 2.13 -5.60 21.80
N ASP A 464 2.63 -6.58 22.54
CA ASP A 464 3.82 -7.35 22.19
C ASP A 464 3.66 -8.82 22.58
N SER A 465 3.87 -9.71 21.62
CA SER A 465 3.67 -11.17 21.80
C SER A 465 4.65 -11.83 22.78
N GLN A 466 5.79 -11.21 23.06
CA GLN A 466 6.80 -11.66 24.03
C GLN A 466 6.58 -11.08 25.43
N ALA A 467 5.67 -10.10 25.59
CA ALA A 467 5.36 -9.53 26.89
C ALA A 467 4.78 -10.60 27.83
N PRO A 468 5.25 -10.72 29.09
CA PRO A 468 4.79 -11.77 30.01
C PRO A 468 3.27 -11.77 30.24
N GLU A 469 2.61 -10.64 30.08
CA GLU A 469 1.16 -10.43 30.20
C GLU A 469 0.36 -11.17 29.12
N PHE A 470 0.95 -11.41 27.95
CA PHE A 470 0.30 -12.05 26.81
C PHE A 470 0.94 -13.41 26.47
N ASN A 471 2.28 -13.46 26.37
CA ASN A 471 3.08 -14.66 26.13
C ASN A 471 2.54 -15.54 24.98
N THR A 472 2.25 -14.93 23.84
CA THR A 472 1.71 -15.58 22.65
C THR A 472 2.79 -15.97 21.64
N TYR A 473 3.99 -15.39 21.72
CA TYR A 473 5.08 -15.53 20.74
C TYR A 473 5.38 -16.98 20.35
N LYS A 474 5.50 -17.90 21.31
CA LYS A 474 5.76 -19.33 21.03
C LYS A 474 4.62 -19.98 20.21
N THR A 475 3.38 -19.55 20.39
CA THR A 475 2.25 -20.06 19.57
C THR A 475 2.30 -19.50 18.16
N ILE A 476 2.64 -18.21 17.98
CA ILE A 476 2.84 -17.59 16.68
C ILE A 476 3.96 -18.29 15.91
N LYS A 477 5.12 -18.50 16.54
CA LYS A 477 6.26 -19.23 15.96
C LYS A 477 5.85 -20.61 15.45
N ASN A 478 5.21 -21.43 16.29
CA ASN A 478 4.76 -22.77 15.90
C ASN A 478 3.75 -22.76 14.74
N LEU A 479 2.82 -21.80 14.71
CA LEU A 479 1.84 -21.64 13.62
C LEU A 479 2.47 -21.15 12.31
N ALA A 480 3.54 -20.36 12.39
CA ALA A 480 4.25 -19.86 11.23
C ALA A 480 5.20 -20.93 10.64
N GLU A 481 5.89 -21.70 11.49
CA GLU A 481 6.69 -22.85 11.08
C GLU A 481 5.86 -23.91 10.33
N SER A 482 4.62 -24.19 10.76
CA SER A 482 3.77 -25.21 10.14
C SER A 482 3.40 -24.89 8.68
N LYS A 483 3.33 -23.60 8.29
CA LYS A 483 3.09 -23.18 6.90
C LYS A 483 4.15 -23.65 5.90
N TYR A 484 5.34 -23.98 6.41
CA TYR A 484 6.45 -24.45 5.59
C TYR A 484 6.69 -25.96 5.69
N ARG A 485 6.14 -26.65 6.71
CA ARG A 485 6.27 -28.10 6.88
C ARG A 485 5.22 -28.91 6.09
N SER A 486 4.09 -28.34 5.71
CA SER A 486 2.98 -29.05 5.06
C SER A 486 3.22 -29.32 3.55
N LYS A 487 4.27 -30.07 3.21
CA LYS A 487 4.52 -30.51 1.82
C LYS A 487 4.99 -31.96 1.64
N ASP A 488 5.34 -32.66 2.71
CA ASP A 488 5.78 -34.06 2.69
C ASP A 488 5.04 -34.88 3.76
N GLU A 489 3.72 -35.03 3.59
CA GLU A 489 2.80 -35.98 4.24
C GLU A 489 1.52 -36.08 3.36
#